data_AF-A0A7S4IXP8-F1
#
_entry.id   AF-A0A7S4IXP8-F1
#
_cell.length_a   1.000
_cell.length_b   1.000
_cell.length_c   1.000
_cell.angle_alpha   90.00
_cell.angle_beta   90.00
_cell.angle_gamma   90.00
#
_symmetry.space_group_name_H-M   'P 1'
#
loop_
_entity.id
_entity.type
_entity.pdbx_description
1 polymer ?
#
loop_
_entity_poly.entity_id
_entity_poly.type
_entity_poly.pdbx_seq_one_letter_code
_entity_poly.pdbx_strand_id
1 'polypeptide(L)'
;MFAAGATEALLGAVTHEDTTVRHYALTGLSNLCSYPGAASVIREHEAMGRLRKLASHANHPAATQPLKYAARIVGIVSEDAACATGEIVDAASSSSTSISQDSGSQDTPRSGSPQDTPRSS
;
A
#
# COMPACT_ATOMS: atom_id res chain seq x y z
N MET A 1 22.53 -2.72 13.04
CA MET A 1 22.49 -3.04 14.47
C MET A 1 21.79 -1.97 15.31
N PHE A 2 22.07 -0.67 15.11
CA PHE A 2 21.48 0.43 15.91
C PHE A 2 19.94 0.53 15.85
N ALA A 3 19.34 0.26 14.69
CA ALA A 3 17.89 0.39 14.50
C ALA A 3 17.08 -0.66 15.29
N ALA A 4 17.61 -1.86 15.53
CA ALA A 4 16.88 -2.94 16.20
C ALA A 4 16.64 -2.61 17.69
N GLY A 5 17.69 -2.27 18.43
CA GLY A 5 17.56 -1.91 19.85
C GLY A 5 16.71 -0.65 20.08
N ALA A 6 16.82 0.35 19.19
CA ALA A 6 15.96 1.53 19.25
C ALA A 6 14.48 1.18 18.96
N THR A 7 14.24 0.28 18.02
CA THR A 7 12.89 -0.21 17.69
C THR A 7 12.26 -0.95 18.86
N GLU A 8 12.99 -1.86 19.51
CA GLU A 8 12.52 -2.59 20.71
C GLU A 8 12.20 -1.65 21.87
N ALA A 9 13.08 -0.69 22.17
CA ALA A 9 12.84 0.28 23.24
C ALA A 9 11.56 1.09 23.00
N LEU A 10 11.33 1.54 21.76
CA LEU A 10 10.13 2.28 21.42
C LEU A 10 8.88 1.38 21.44
N LEU A 11 8.98 0.11 21.04
CA LEU A 11 7.88 -0.85 21.12
C LEU A 11 7.46 -1.11 22.57
N GLY A 12 8.41 -1.17 23.50
CA GLY A 12 8.13 -1.17 24.94
C GLY A 12 7.38 0.11 25.36
N ALA A 13 7.85 1.27 24.93
CA ALA A 13 7.24 2.57 25.26
C ALA A 13 5.82 2.77 24.69
N VAL A 14 5.44 2.09 23.60
CA VAL A 14 4.04 2.08 23.09
C VAL A 14 3.07 1.52 24.13
N THR A 15 3.56 0.68 25.05
CA THR A 15 2.73 0.08 26.09
C THR A 15 2.59 0.91 27.37
N HIS A 16 3.40 1.97 27.52
CA HIS A 16 3.50 2.79 28.72
C HIS A 16 2.15 3.40 29.14
N GLU A 17 1.96 3.65 30.44
CA GLU A 17 0.72 4.23 31.00
C GLU A 17 0.53 5.71 30.65
N ASP A 18 1.63 6.46 30.56
CA ASP A 18 1.66 7.87 30.16
C ASP A 18 1.34 8.03 28.66
N THR A 19 0.36 8.89 28.36
CA THR A 19 -0.08 9.23 26.99
C THR A 19 0.98 9.91 26.16
N THR A 20 1.80 10.77 26.77
CA THR A 20 2.90 11.52 26.16
C THR A 20 4.03 10.57 25.76
N VAL A 21 4.40 9.64 26.64
CA VAL A 21 5.40 8.61 26.33
C VAL A 21 4.96 7.78 25.14
N ARG A 22 3.69 7.34 25.12
CA ARG A 22 3.14 6.60 23.96
C ARG A 22 3.13 7.42 22.69
N HIS A 23 2.81 8.72 22.77
CA HIS A 23 2.85 9.61 21.62
C HIS A 23 4.26 9.60 21.00
N TYR A 24 5.28 9.94 21.79
CA TYR A 24 6.64 10.02 21.29
C TYR A 24 7.17 8.67 20.79
N ALA A 25 6.76 7.57 21.45
CA ALA A 25 7.07 6.22 20.99
C ALA A 25 6.51 5.95 19.59
N LEU A 26 5.23 6.27 19.35
CA LEU A 26 4.57 6.10 18.04
C LEU A 26 5.18 6.99 16.97
N THR A 27 5.52 8.25 17.30
CA THR A 27 6.21 9.14 16.37
C THR A 27 7.58 8.59 16.00
N GLY A 28 8.38 8.19 16.98
CA GLY A 28 9.71 7.61 16.78
C GLY A 28 9.66 6.32 15.95
N LEU A 29 8.72 5.42 16.28
CA LEU A 29 8.51 4.19 15.51
C LEU A 29 8.07 4.47 14.09
N SER A 30 7.22 5.47 13.85
CA SER A 30 6.78 5.83 12.50
C SER A 30 7.92 6.37 11.62
N ASN A 31 8.95 6.94 12.24
CA ASN A 31 10.16 7.37 11.54
C ASN A 31 11.10 6.19 11.30
N LEU A 32 11.19 5.25 12.25
CA LEU A 32 12.09 4.11 12.16
C LEU A 32 11.55 2.96 11.32
N CYS A 33 10.23 2.81 11.16
CA CYS A 33 9.65 1.68 10.43
C CYS A 33 9.96 1.71 8.93
N SER A 34 10.42 2.85 8.38
CA SER A 34 10.93 2.94 7.01
C SER A 34 12.36 2.41 6.83
N TYR A 35 13.06 2.03 7.91
CA TYR A 35 14.40 1.46 7.82
C TYR A 35 14.36 -0.06 7.60
N PRO A 36 15.27 -0.61 6.78
CA PRO A 36 15.35 -2.05 6.55
C PRO A 36 15.51 -2.83 7.85
N GLY A 37 14.69 -3.87 8.04
CA GLY A 37 14.70 -4.74 9.22
C GLY A 37 13.92 -4.21 10.44
N ALA A 38 13.43 -2.98 10.42
CA ALA A 38 12.54 -2.50 11.49
C ALA A 38 11.16 -3.20 11.41
N ALA A 39 10.65 -3.42 10.19
CA ALA A 39 9.35 -4.05 9.97
C ALA A 39 9.29 -5.49 10.50
N SER A 40 10.35 -6.30 10.34
CA SER A 40 10.41 -7.65 10.89
C SER A 40 10.38 -7.65 12.43
N VAL A 41 11.17 -6.79 13.07
CA VAL A 41 11.17 -6.64 14.54
C VAL A 41 9.80 -6.21 15.04
N ILE A 42 9.15 -5.23 14.40
CA ILE A 42 7.80 -4.77 14.80
C ILE A 42 6.76 -5.88 14.63
N ARG A 43 6.86 -6.68 13.56
CA ARG A 43 5.91 -7.75 13.23
C ARG A 43 5.85 -8.84 14.29
N GLU A 44 7.01 -9.22 14.82
CA GLU A 44 7.16 -10.30 15.80
C GLU A 44 6.93 -9.82 17.24
N HIS A 45 6.90 -8.51 17.48
CA HIS A 45 6.75 -7.96 18.81
C HIS A 45 5.32 -8.03 19.35
N GLU A 46 5.16 -8.34 20.63
CA GLU A 46 3.87 -8.44 21.32
C GLU A 46 3.03 -7.15 21.24
N ALA A 47 3.70 -6.00 21.14
CA ALA A 47 3.07 -4.68 21.01
C ALA A 47 2.28 -4.51 19.68
N MET A 48 2.48 -5.38 18.69
CA MET A 48 1.79 -5.30 17.40
C MET A 48 0.27 -5.41 17.53
N GLY A 49 -0.24 -6.18 18.49
CA GLY A 49 -1.68 -6.26 18.78
C GLY A 49 -2.25 -4.90 19.21
N ARG A 50 -1.50 -4.16 20.05
CA ARG A 50 -1.88 -2.81 20.47
C ARG A 50 -1.78 -1.81 19.32
N LEU A 51 -0.75 -1.90 18.48
CA LEU A 51 -0.61 -1.05 17.29
C LEU A 51 -1.78 -1.23 16.32
N ARG A 52 -2.22 -2.47 16.05
CA ARG A 52 -3.42 -2.74 15.24
C ARG A 52 -4.68 -2.14 15.84
N LYS A 53 -4.86 -2.26 17.16
CA LYS A 53 -6.00 -1.65 17.87
C LYS A 53 -5.98 -0.12 17.79
N LEU A 54 -4.81 0.51 17.85
CA LEU A 54 -4.71 1.96 17.68
C LEU A 54 -4.99 2.37 16.23
N ALA A 55 -4.44 1.62 15.26
CA ALA A 55 -4.64 1.84 13.84
C ALA A 55 -6.12 1.76 13.42
N SER A 56 -6.93 0.88 14.04
CA SER A 56 -8.35 0.75 13.71
C SER A 56 -9.16 2.02 14.00
N HIS A 57 -8.65 2.93 14.83
CA HIS A 57 -9.29 4.20 15.16
C HIS A 57 -8.78 5.36 14.29
N ALA A 58 -7.81 5.14 13.39
CA ALA A 58 -7.18 6.18 12.60
C ALA A 58 -8.09 6.82 11.54
N ASN A 59 -9.14 6.10 11.12
CA ASN A 59 -10.14 6.58 10.15
C ASN A 59 -11.27 7.40 10.79
N HIS A 60 -11.27 7.55 12.11
CA HIS A 60 -12.25 8.37 12.80
C HIS A 60 -12.00 9.86 12.50
N PRO A 61 -13.03 10.70 12.27
CA PRO A 61 -12.83 12.12 11.97
C PRO A 61 -12.12 12.90 13.09
N ALA A 62 -12.23 12.42 14.34
CA ALA A 62 -11.49 12.95 15.49
C ALA A 62 -10.15 12.23 15.76
N ALA A 63 -9.60 11.49 14.79
CA ALA A 63 -8.37 10.74 14.99
C ALA A 63 -7.17 11.67 15.25
N THR A 64 -6.52 11.44 16.38
CA THR A 64 -5.31 12.16 16.77
C THR A 64 -4.09 11.68 15.97
N GLN A 65 -3.05 12.51 15.87
CA GLN A 65 -1.80 12.16 15.18
C GLN A 65 -1.22 10.79 15.60
N PRO A 66 -1.17 10.42 16.89
CA PRO A 66 -0.71 9.11 17.32
C PRO A 66 -1.43 7.93 16.66
N LEU A 67 -2.75 8.03 16.43
CA LEU A 67 -3.50 6.97 15.76
C LEU A 67 -3.10 6.85 14.28
N LYS A 68 -2.83 7.99 13.62
CA LYS A 68 -2.34 8.01 12.24
C LYS A 68 -0.92 7.42 12.14
N TYR A 69 -0.06 7.67 13.12
CA TYR A 69 1.25 7.04 13.20
C TYR A 69 1.15 5.52 13.39
N ALA A 70 0.26 5.06 14.27
CA ALA A 70 0.00 3.63 14.44
C ALA A 70 -0.47 2.98 13.13
N ALA A 71 -1.41 3.61 12.40
CA ALA A 71 -1.87 3.11 11.11
C ALA A 71 -0.76 3.06 10.06
N ARG A 72 0.09 4.08 9.99
CA ARG A 72 1.27 4.09 9.09
C ARG A 72 2.23 2.95 9.40
N ILE A 73 2.54 2.72 10.67
CA ILE A 73 3.41 1.62 11.11
C ILE A 73 2.81 0.28 10.69
N VAL A 74 1.52 0.05 10.94
CA VAL A 74 0.84 -1.20 10.57
C VAL A 74 0.82 -1.40 9.06
N GLY A 75 0.59 -0.34 8.27
CA GLY A 75 0.64 -0.40 6.81
C GLY A 75 1.99 -0.89 6.30
N ILE A 76 3.08 -0.24 6.72
CA ILE A 76 4.44 -0.61 6.31
C ILE A 76 4.78 -2.06 6.68
N VAL A 77 4.45 -2.49 7.89
CA VAL A 77 4.70 -3.88 8.34
C VAL A 77 3.91 -4.89 7.51
N SER A 78 2.72 -4.52 7.04
CA SER A 78 1.86 -5.39 6.23
C SER A 78 2.34 -5.49 4.79
N GLU A 79 2.82 -4.39 4.20
CA GLU A 79 3.44 -4.37 2.86
C GLU A 79 4.74 -5.17 2.82
N ASP A 80 5.58 -5.01 3.85
CA ASP A 80 6.81 -5.79 4.03
C ASP A 80 6.51 -7.29 4.20
N ALA A 81 5.40 -7.63 4.87
CA ALA A 81 4.94 -9.01 4.95
C ALA A 81 4.49 -9.56 3.59
N ALA A 82 3.72 -8.80 2.80
CA ALA A 82 3.31 -9.22 1.46
C ALA A 82 4.52 -9.49 0.56
N CYS A 83 5.56 -8.64 0.64
CA CYS A 83 6.80 -8.83 -0.12
C CYS A 83 7.59 -10.06 0.37
N ALA A 84 7.65 -10.31 1.69
CA ALA A 84 8.35 -11.45 2.26
C ALA A 84 7.65 -12.80 2.05
N THR A 85 6.31 -12.81 1.89
CA THR A 85 5.53 -14.05 1.73
C THR A 85 5.36 -14.48 0.28
N GLY A 86 5.63 -13.59 -0.70
CA GLY A 86 5.74 -13.97 -2.11
C GLY A 86 4.57 -14.81 -2.63
N GLU A 87 3.33 -14.46 -2.28
CA GLU A 87 2.19 -14.99 -3.03
C GLU A 87 2.18 -14.26 -4.38
N ILE A 88 2.79 -14.88 -5.37
CA ILE A 88 2.62 -14.54 -6.78
C ILE A 88 1.16 -14.85 -7.10
N VAL A 89 0.24 -13.94 -6.79
CA VAL A 89 -1.07 -13.93 -7.43
C VAL A 89 -0.81 -13.50 -8.87
N ASP A 90 -0.58 -14.52 -9.69
CA ASP A 90 -0.57 -14.45 -11.14
C ASP A 90 -1.92 -13.87 -11.56
N ALA A 91 -1.96 -12.55 -11.74
CA ALA A 91 -3.08 -11.85 -12.35
C ALA A 91 -3.07 -12.10 -13.87
N ALA A 92 -2.87 -13.35 -14.30
CA ALA A 92 -3.41 -13.85 -15.55
C ALA A 92 -4.94 -14.00 -15.38
N SER A 93 -5.64 -12.86 -15.35
CA SER A 93 -7.00 -12.85 -15.89
C SER A 93 -6.91 -13.15 -17.37
N SER A 94 -6.91 -14.46 -17.64
CA SER A 94 -7.23 -15.05 -18.93
C SER A 94 -8.68 -14.71 -19.25
N SER A 95 -8.93 -13.50 -19.74
CA SER A 95 -10.11 -13.22 -20.55
C SER A 95 -9.82 -13.72 -21.96
N SER A 96 -9.76 -15.04 -22.11
CA SER A 96 -9.94 -15.70 -23.40
C SER A 96 -11.42 -15.63 -23.73
N THR A 97 -11.87 -14.50 -24.29
CA THR A 97 -13.15 -14.46 -25.00
C THR A 97 -12.85 -14.76 -26.46
N SER A 98 -13.06 -16.02 -26.84
CA SER A 98 -13.05 -16.48 -28.22
C SER A 98 -14.04 -15.65 -29.04
N ILE A 99 -13.54 -14.77 -29.90
CA ILE A 99 -14.31 -14.22 -31.02
C ILE A 99 -13.86 -14.97 -32.26
N SER A 100 -14.71 -15.91 -32.67
CA SER A 100 -14.73 -16.46 -34.01
C SER A 100 -15.47 -15.49 -34.93
N GLN A 101 -14.77 -14.88 -35.89
CA GLN A 101 -15.33 -14.38 -37.16
C GLN A 101 -14.20 -14.52 -38.19
N ASP A 102 -14.10 -15.65 -38.86
CA ASP A 102 -14.77 -15.95 -40.13
C ASP A 102 -14.36 -15.00 -41.28
N SER A 103 -13.42 -15.52 -42.07
CA SER A 103 -13.29 -15.50 -43.52
C SER A 103 -13.90 -14.33 -44.31
N GLY A 104 -13.03 -13.56 -44.97
CA GLY A 104 -13.42 -12.61 -46.01
C GLY A 104 -12.21 -12.07 -46.75
N SER A 105 -11.66 -12.89 -47.62
CA SER A 105 -10.59 -12.52 -48.55
C SER A 105 -11.00 -11.39 -49.50
N GLN A 106 -9.96 -10.63 -49.88
CA GLN A 106 -9.69 -10.08 -51.22
C GLN A 106 -10.08 -8.64 -51.61
N ASP A 107 -9.05 -8.02 -52.21
CA ASP A 107 -9.04 -7.06 -53.30
C ASP A 107 -9.19 -5.55 -53.01
N THR A 108 -8.03 -4.88 -52.93
CA THR A 108 -7.80 -3.53 -53.52
C THR A 108 -7.93 -3.59 -55.05
N PRO A 109 -8.04 -2.49 -55.86
CA PRO A 109 -7.70 -1.09 -55.54
C PRO A 109 -8.60 -0.01 -56.21
N ARG A 110 -8.20 1.27 -56.01
CA ARG A 110 -8.17 2.38 -57.00
C ARG A 110 -9.23 3.52 -56.91
N SER A 111 -8.66 4.72 -56.69
CA SER A 111 -8.96 6.02 -57.33
C SER A 111 -10.28 6.76 -57.06
N GLY A 112 -10.15 8.00 -56.54
CA GLY A 112 -11.11 9.08 -56.75
C GLY A 112 -11.06 10.21 -55.72
N SER A 113 -10.25 11.26 -55.97
CA SER A 113 -10.58 12.63 -55.52
C SER A 113 -11.69 13.19 -56.44
N PRO A 114 -12.27 14.40 -56.25
CA PRO A 114 -12.32 15.35 -55.12
C PRO A 114 -13.78 15.73 -54.74
N GLN A 115 -14.03 16.56 -53.72
CA GLN A 115 -14.86 17.78 -53.86
C GLN A 115 -15.08 18.59 -52.56
N ASP A 116 -15.14 19.89 -52.82
CA ASP A 116 -15.20 21.09 -51.98
C ASP A 116 -16.48 21.34 -51.15
N THR A 117 -16.27 21.90 -49.95
CA THR A 117 -17.01 23.01 -49.27
C THR A 117 -18.51 22.85 -48.88
N PRO A 118 -19.11 23.78 -48.09
CA PRO A 118 -18.55 24.83 -47.24
C PRO A 118 -19.01 24.79 -45.77
N ARG A 119 -18.27 25.58 -44.98
CA ARG A 119 -18.53 26.00 -43.60
C ARG A 119 -19.56 27.15 -43.62
N SER A 120 -20.65 27.02 -42.85
CA SER A 120 -21.51 28.14 -42.47
C SER A 120 -21.36 28.39 -40.97
N SER A 121 -21.25 29.66 -40.65
CA SER A 121 -20.99 30.28 -39.34
C SER A 121 -22.04 29.99 -38.27
#